data_AF-A0A7N0RAU6-F1
#
_entry.id   AF-A0A7N0RAU6-F1
#
_cell.length_a   1.000
_cell.length_b   1.000
_cell.length_c   1.000
_cell.angle_alpha   90.00
_cell.angle_beta   90.00
_cell.angle_gamma   90.00
#
_symmetry.space_group_name_H-M   'P 1'
#
loop_
_entity.id
_entity.type
_entity.pdbx_description
1 polymer ?
#
loop_
_entity_poly.entity_id
_entity_poly.type
_entity_poly.pdbx_seq_one_letter_code
_entity_poly.pdbx_strand_id
1 'polypeptide(L)'
;MARNKNSEYDSKRLLKEHLKRLAGIQLQFCTDVAATFKGIIRALKEKAPAAANPYEINLATFSKRLKTLYAHWNEHKDDLWGASEALSVATPPASDDLRYLKSSALNIWLLGFEFPETIMVFTRKQIHFLCGQKKASLLEVVKSSAKQAVGVDVVMHIKAKTDDGMGLMDAIFRAIYALSKEDVPVVGHIAKEPPEGNLLEAWSNKLKESKIQLTDITSGLSDLFAVKDENEINCIKKAAYLSASVLKDYMVPKLESIIDEEKKVKHSSLMDDAEKVILEPSKINVKLRASNVDICYPPIIQSGGEFDLRPSAASNDENLYYDSGSVIICAVGSRYNSYCTNVARTILIDATSIQIKAYEVLLKAQEAAIGALKPGNKTSDAYQAALLVVEKNAPELLANLTKSAGTGIGLEFRESSLNLNSKNNKVLKENMIFNVSIGFQNLRTEINKPKSQNFSLLLADTVIVKPKPEVVTAKSSKAVKDVAYSFNDGEEEEEEKPKMLLANSAEAMYWVGDPTVSSRWLVVWKARARGGISYGRFGLEAPSFSLRRRPTMKRWL
;
A
#
# COMPACT_ATOMS: atom_id res chain seq x y z
N MET A 1 -62.62 -10.86 4.32
CA MET A 1 -62.07 -10.07 5.45
C MET A 1 -61.55 -10.92 6.60
N ALA A 2 -62.27 -11.93 7.12
CA ALA A 2 -61.81 -12.76 8.25
C ALA A 2 -60.53 -13.57 7.96
N ARG A 3 -60.36 -14.12 6.74
CA ARG A 3 -59.14 -14.86 6.33
C ARG A 3 -57.87 -13.99 6.27
N ASN A 4 -57.98 -12.72 5.91
CA ASN A 4 -56.83 -11.80 5.89
C ASN A 4 -56.40 -11.37 7.31
N LYS A 5 -57.36 -11.21 8.25
CA LYS A 5 -57.04 -10.87 9.64
C LYS A 5 -56.32 -12.01 10.38
N ASN A 6 -56.65 -13.28 10.10
CA ASN A 6 -55.93 -14.41 10.71
C ASN A 6 -54.48 -14.55 10.20
N SER A 7 -54.27 -14.38 8.89
CA SER A 7 -52.92 -14.40 8.28
C SER A 7 -52.00 -13.30 8.85
N GLU A 8 -52.54 -12.10 9.06
CA GLU A 8 -51.80 -10.98 9.63
C GLU A 8 -51.48 -11.19 11.12
N TYR A 9 -52.37 -11.84 11.86
CA TYR A 9 -52.18 -12.15 13.28
C TYR A 9 -51.09 -13.21 13.49
N ASP A 10 -51.08 -14.26 12.67
CA ASP A 10 -50.05 -15.32 12.70
C ASP A 10 -48.67 -14.80 12.28
N SER A 11 -48.62 -13.91 11.29
CA SER A 11 -47.38 -13.26 10.84
C SER A 11 -46.76 -12.37 11.93
N LYS A 12 -47.59 -11.62 12.66
CA LYS A 12 -47.16 -10.78 13.80
C LYS A 12 -46.66 -11.63 14.98
N ARG A 13 -47.32 -12.76 15.24
CA ARG A 13 -46.90 -13.72 16.28
C ARG A 13 -45.55 -14.35 15.96
N LEU A 14 -45.35 -14.82 14.73
CA LEU A 14 -44.10 -15.42 14.27
C LEU A 14 -42.93 -14.44 14.32
N LEU A 15 -43.12 -13.19 13.87
CA LEU A 15 -42.09 -12.15 13.94
C LEU A 15 -41.67 -11.85 15.39
N LYS A 16 -42.64 -11.82 16.32
CA LYS A 16 -42.39 -11.58 17.75
C LYS A 16 -41.61 -12.73 18.40
N GLU A 17 -41.97 -13.99 18.10
CA GLU A 17 -41.21 -15.15 18.58
C GLU A 17 -39.77 -15.15 18.02
N HIS A 18 -39.61 -14.75 16.76
CA HIS A 18 -38.29 -14.64 16.13
C HIS A 18 -37.42 -13.54 16.76
N LEU A 19 -37.99 -12.35 17.03
CA LEU A 19 -37.28 -11.24 17.68
C LEU A 19 -36.97 -11.52 19.16
N LYS A 20 -37.87 -12.21 19.87
CA LYS A 20 -37.60 -12.66 21.25
C LYS A 20 -36.44 -13.66 21.28
N ARG A 21 -36.41 -14.59 20.31
CA ARG A 21 -35.35 -15.60 20.20
C ARG A 21 -34.00 -15.02 19.77
N LEU A 22 -33.97 -14.11 18.80
CA LEU A 22 -32.71 -13.58 18.26
C LEU A 22 -32.13 -12.42 19.08
N ALA A 23 -32.98 -11.59 19.67
CA ALA A 23 -32.55 -10.33 20.29
C ALA A 23 -33.01 -10.17 21.74
N GLY A 24 -33.75 -11.11 22.32
CA GLY A 24 -34.27 -11.01 23.69
C GLY A 24 -35.20 -9.81 23.90
N ILE A 25 -35.97 -9.41 22.87
CA ILE A 25 -36.90 -8.27 22.91
C ILE A 25 -38.34 -8.80 22.97
N GLN A 26 -39.13 -8.33 23.93
CA GLN A 26 -40.53 -8.72 24.13
C GLN A 26 -41.47 -7.55 23.78
N LEU A 27 -42.29 -7.72 22.73
CA LEU A 27 -43.19 -6.66 22.22
C LEU A 27 -44.66 -6.90 22.62
N GLN A 28 -45.44 -5.84 22.86
CA GLN A 28 -46.90 -5.91 23.07
C GLN A 28 -47.66 -5.77 21.74
N PHE A 29 -48.87 -6.33 21.64
CA PHE A 29 -49.71 -6.19 20.45
C PHE A 29 -50.32 -4.78 20.41
N CYS A 30 -49.88 -3.95 19.46
CA CYS A 30 -50.56 -2.72 19.09
C CYS A 30 -51.23 -2.90 17.73
N THR A 31 -52.44 -2.37 17.56
CA THR A 31 -53.20 -2.41 16.30
C THR A 31 -52.58 -1.59 15.17
N ASP A 32 -51.60 -0.74 15.49
CA ASP A 32 -50.92 0.12 14.55
C ASP A 32 -49.50 -0.40 14.21
N VAL A 33 -49.32 -0.81 12.95
CA VAL A 33 -48.05 -1.35 12.42
C VAL A 33 -46.94 -0.29 12.48
N ALA A 34 -47.28 0.99 12.32
CA ALA A 34 -46.31 2.08 12.36
C ALA A 34 -45.77 2.33 13.77
N ALA A 35 -46.62 2.21 14.80
CA ALA A 35 -46.21 2.31 16.20
C ALA A 35 -45.29 1.15 16.60
N THR A 36 -45.57 -0.05 16.10
CA THR A 36 -44.76 -1.25 16.33
C THR A 36 -43.37 -1.11 15.71
N PHE A 37 -43.26 -0.57 14.49
CA PHE A 37 -41.98 -0.32 13.81
C PHE A 37 -41.13 0.74 14.54
N LYS A 38 -41.76 1.83 15.00
CA LYS A 38 -41.07 2.85 15.81
C LYS A 38 -40.56 2.29 17.13
N GLY A 39 -41.33 1.42 17.80
CA GLY A 39 -40.91 0.72 19.01
C GLY A 39 -39.71 -0.21 18.77
N ILE A 40 -39.70 -0.94 17.65
CA ILE A 40 -38.58 -1.79 17.24
C ILE A 40 -37.32 -0.95 16.99
N ILE A 41 -37.43 0.15 16.25
CA ILE A 41 -36.28 1.05 16.00
C ILE A 41 -35.74 1.63 17.31
N ARG A 42 -36.61 1.99 18.25
CA ARG A 42 -36.19 2.51 19.56
C ARG A 42 -35.46 1.45 20.39
N ALA A 43 -36.01 0.25 20.48
CA ALA A 43 -35.39 -0.87 21.21
C ALA A 43 -34.07 -1.33 20.56
N LEU A 44 -33.95 -1.28 19.24
CA LEU A 44 -32.70 -1.54 18.51
C LEU A 44 -31.66 -0.43 18.73
N LYS A 45 -32.08 0.83 18.88
CA LYS A 45 -31.19 1.94 19.26
C LYS A 45 -30.72 1.85 20.71
N GLU A 46 -31.58 1.40 21.62
CA GLU A 46 -31.26 1.20 23.05
C GLU A 46 -30.37 -0.05 23.28
N LYS A 47 -30.41 -1.05 22.38
CA LYS A 47 -29.52 -2.23 22.40
C LYS A 47 -28.30 -2.14 21.48
N ALA A 48 -28.20 -1.10 20.66
CA ALA A 48 -26.96 -0.84 19.95
C ALA A 48 -25.87 -0.57 21.00
N PRO A 49 -24.70 -1.22 20.94
CA PRO A 49 -23.58 -0.78 21.77
C PRO A 49 -23.43 0.71 21.53
N ALA A 50 -23.35 1.49 22.61
CA ALA A 50 -22.97 2.90 22.52
C ALA A 50 -21.83 2.98 21.52
N ALA A 51 -21.97 3.81 20.48
CA ALA A 51 -20.98 3.89 19.41
C ALA A 51 -19.61 3.97 20.08
N ALA A 52 -18.80 2.91 19.95
CA ALA A 52 -17.50 2.83 20.58
C ALA A 52 -16.75 4.10 20.18
N ASN A 53 -16.16 4.78 21.15
CA ASN A 53 -15.41 6.00 20.88
C ASN A 53 -14.40 5.66 19.76
N PRO A 54 -14.45 6.32 18.59
CA PRO A 54 -13.59 5.97 17.46
C PRO A 54 -12.09 6.13 17.78
N TYR A 55 -11.75 6.73 18.92
CA TYR A 55 -10.41 6.97 19.44
C TYR A 55 -10.06 6.11 20.67
N GLU A 56 -10.51 4.86 20.71
CA GLU A 56 -10.20 3.95 21.82
C GLU A 56 -8.79 3.35 21.71
N ILE A 57 -7.93 3.68 22.68
CA ILE A 57 -6.56 3.14 22.77
C ILE A 57 -6.61 1.67 23.19
N ASN A 58 -5.99 0.80 22.40
CA ASN A 58 -5.83 -0.61 22.78
C ASN A 58 -4.79 -0.75 23.90
N LEU A 59 -5.26 -0.86 25.14
CA LEU A 59 -4.42 -0.90 26.34
C LEU A 59 -3.48 -2.11 26.40
N ALA A 60 -3.87 -3.24 25.80
CA ALA A 60 -3.02 -4.43 25.74
C ALA A 60 -1.83 -4.21 24.81
N THR A 61 -2.09 -3.67 23.60
CA THR A 61 -1.05 -3.28 22.65
C THR A 61 -0.15 -2.20 23.22
N PHE A 62 -0.73 -1.16 23.84
CA PHE A 62 0.02 -0.10 24.53
C PHE A 62 0.96 -0.69 25.58
N SER A 63 0.44 -1.53 26.49
CA SER A 63 1.24 -2.14 27.57
C SER A 63 2.39 -3.00 27.02
N LYS A 64 2.11 -3.80 25.99
CA LYS A 64 3.13 -4.62 25.31
C LYS A 64 4.22 -3.74 24.69
N ARG A 65 3.83 -2.74 23.91
CA ARG A 65 4.77 -1.86 23.18
C ARG A 65 5.54 -0.94 24.11
N LEU A 66 4.93 -0.47 25.21
CA LEU A 66 5.61 0.28 26.25
C LEU A 66 6.71 -0.56 26.92
N LYS A 67 6.43 -1.83 27.25
CA LYS A 67 7.47 -2.76 27.74
C LYS A 67 8.61 -2.91 26.73
N THR A 68 8.29 -3.10 25.46
CA THR A 68 9.29 -3.20 24.39
C THR A 68 10.13 -1.94 24.28
N LEU A 69 9.52 -0.75 24.31
CA LEU A 69 10.24 0.54 24.26
C LEU A 69 11.22 0.67 25.43
N TYR A 70 10.78 0.45 26.68
CA TYR A 70 11.66 0.59 27.85
C TYR A 70 12.73 -0.51 27.90
N ALA A 71 12.42 -1.75 27.52
CA ALA A 71 13.41 -2.82 27.45
C ALA A 71 14.49 -2.50 26.42
N HIS A 72 14.10 -2.13 25.19
CA HIS A 72 15.01 -1.78 24.11
C HIS A 72 15.82 -0.51 24.42
N TRP A 73 15.20 0.48 25.07
CA TRP A 73 15.90 1.69 25.54
C TRP A 73 16.98 1.35 26.58
N ASN A 74 16.67 0.49 27.55
CA ASN A 74 17.65 0.11 28.57
C ASN A 74 18.76 -0.80 28.02
N GLU A 75 18.43 -1.73 27.11
CA GLU A 75 19.39 -2.66 26.51
C GLU A 75 20.37 -1.95 25.58
N HIS A 76 19.87 -1.00 24.77
CA HIS A 76 20.66 -0.31 23.75
C HIS A 76 20.96 1.15 24.09
N LYS A 77 21.08 1.46 25.39
CA LYS A 77 21.08 2.84 25.89
C LYS A 77 22.18 3.69 25.24
N ASP A 78 23.39 3.16 25.13
CA ASP A 78 24.56 3.92 24.68
C ASP A 78 24.71 3.90 23.15
N ASP A 79 24.40 2.77 22.52
CA ASP A 79 24.58 2.49 21.09
C ASP A 79 23.47 3.06 20.20
N LEU A 80 22.21 3.04 20.65
CA LEU A 80 21.06 3.46 19.82
C LEU A 80 20.27 4.64 20.40
N TRP A 81 20.36 4.88 21.71
CA TRP A 81 19.61 5.92 22.39
C TRP A 81 20.49 7.05 22.94
N GLY A 82 21.76 7.11 22.55
CA GLY A 82 22.66 8.23 22.84
C GLY A 82 22.90 8.50 24.32
N ALA A 83 22.91 7.44 25.14
CA ALA A 83 23.01 7.53 26.59
C ALA A 83 21.86 8.31 27.28
N SER A 84 20.74 8.54 26.58
CA SER A 84 19.61 9.34 27.08
C SER A 84 19.04 8.83 28.40
N GLU A 85 18.80 9.74 29.35
CA GLU A 85 18.10 9.50 30.61
C GLU A 85 16.60 9.80 30.53
N ALA A 86 16.22 10.64 29.55
CA ALA A 86 14.83 10.86 29.15
C ALA A 86 14.72 10.94 27.61
N LEU A 87 13.56 10.56 27.09
CA LEU A 87 13.25 10.63 25.66
C LEU A 87 12.14 11.67 25.46
N SER A 88 12.42 12.73 24.70
CA SER A 88 11.47 13.78 24.33
C SER A 88 11.04 13.60 22.87
N VAL A 89 9.76 13.31 22.67
CA VAL A 89 9.14 13.22 21.34
C VAL A 89 8.05 14.27 21.24
N ALA A 90 8.19 15.19 20.29
CA ALA A 90 7.25 16.27 20.06
C ALA A 90 6.63 16.11 18.67
N THR A 91 5.31 16.03 18.61
CA THR A 91 4.56 15.85 17.35
C THR A 91 3.93 17.17 16.95
N PRO A 92 4.18 17.67 15.73
CA PRO A 92 3.70 18.98 15.28
C PRO A 92 2.18 19.02 15.11
N PRO A 93 1.59 20.20 14.88
CA PRO A 93 0.21 20.32 14.43
C PRO A 93 -0.07 19.46 13.20
N ALA A 94 -1.35 19.10 13.03
CA ALA A 94 -1.78 18.38 11.84
C ALA A 94 -1.48 19.24 10.60
N SER A 95 -1.01 18.60 9.54
CA SER A 95 -0.86 19.20 8.22
C SER A 95 -1.72 18.41 7.23
N ASP A 96 -2.22 19.11 6.21
CA ASP A 96 -2.85 18.47 5.05
C ASP A 96 -1.79 17.82 4.14
N ASP A 97 -0.50 18.17 4.32
CA ASP A 97 0.60 17.55 3.59
C ASP A 97 0.79 16.09 4.01
N LEU A 98 0.91 15.21 3.03
CA LEU A 98 1.30 13.84 3.27
C LEU A 98 2.79 13.78 3.66
N ARG A 99 3.03 13.63 4.97
CA ARG A 99 4.38 13.55 5.55
C ARG A 99 4.52 12.39 6.52
N TYR A 100 5.73 11.84 6.56
CA TYR A 100 6.10 10.75 7.47
C TYR A 100 7.05 11.27 8.54
N LEU A 101 6.52 11.42 9.75
CA LEU A 101 7.28 11.83 10.91
C LEU A 101 7.50 10.63 11.85
N LYS A 102 8.72 10.52 12.37
CA LYS A 102 9.10 9.54 13.38
C LYS A 102 8.33 9.78 14.68
N SER A 103 8.05 11.03 15.01
CA SER A 103 7.20 11.40 16.15
C SER A 103 5.78 10.86 16.01
N SER A 104 5.14 11.09 14.86
CA SER A 104 3.82 10.52 14.53
C SER A 104 3.84 8.99 14.49
N ALA A 105 4.90 8.38 13.94
CA ALA A 105 5.06 6.93 13.95
C ALA A 105 5.10 6.35 15.37
N LEU A 106 5.79 7.01 16.32
CA LEU A 106 5.78 6.58 17.72
C LEU A 106 4.38 6.67 18.33
N ASN A 107 3.63 7.74 18.08
CA ASN A 107 2.26 7.88 18.58
C ASN A 107 1.37 6.74 18.07
N ILE A 108 1.39 6.50 16.75
CA ILE A 108 0.57 5.45 16.13
C ILE A 108 1.01 4.08 16.60
N TRP A 109 2.32 3.83 16.69
CA TRP A 109 2.84 2.58 17.19
C TRP A 109 2.42 2.35 18.64
N LEU A 110 2.60 3.31 19.52
CA LEU A 110 2.35 3.12 20.95
C LEU A 110 0.86 3.17 21.33
N LEU A 111 0.11 4.09 20.72
CA LEU A 111 -1.25 4.48 21.15
C LEU A 111 -2.32 4.13 20.11
N GLY A 112 -1.94 3.78 18.88
CA GLY A 112 -2.87 3.48 17.78
C GLY A 112 -3.37 4.70 17.01
N PHE A 113 -3.03 5.91 17.46
CA PHE A 113 -3.47 7.17 16.86
C PHE A 113 -2.32 8.19 16.86
N GLU A 114 -2.39 9.14 15.93
CA GLU A 114 -1.55 10.32 15.98
C GLU A 114 -2.11 11.32 17.00
N PHE A 115 -1.21 11.96 17.76
CA PHE A 115 -1.54 13.04 18.68
C PHE A 115 -0.81 14.32 18.23
N PRO A 116 -1.38 15.09 17.28
CA PRO A 116 -0.76 16.32 16.83
C PRO A 116 -0.62 17.34 17.96
N GLU A 117 0.29 18.30 17.83
CA GLU A 117 0.55 19.35 18.83
C GLU A 117 0.61 18.79 20.26
N THR A 118 1.47 17.78 20.45
CA THR A 118 1.63 17.04 21.71
C THR A 118 3.10 16.73 21.95
N ILE A 119 3.57 16.95 23.19
CA ILE A 119 4.91 16.58 23.64
C ILE A 119 4.79 15.41 24.60
N MET A 120 5.57 14.37 24.37
CA MET A 120 5.68 13.16 25.18
C MET A 120 7.11 13.04 25.69
N VAL A 121 7.29 13.04 27.02
CA VAL A 121 8.60 12.85 27.65
C VAL A 121 8.58 11.59 28.49
N PHE A 122 9.39 10.61 28.10
CA PHE A 122 9.59 9.36 28.83
C PHE A 122 10.82 9.49 29.73
N THR A 123 10.68 9.11 30.99
CA THR A 123 11.77 9.05 31.97
C THR A 123 11.74 7.69 32.66
N ARG A 124 12.74 7.38 33.49
CA ARG A 124 12.80 6.09 34.21
C ARG A 124 11.59 5.81 35.12
N LYS A 125 10.90 6.84 35.63
CA LYS A 125 9.78 6.69 36.58
C LYS A 125 8.50 7.36 36.14
N GLN A 126 8.54 8.25 35.15
CA GLN A 126 7.39 9.05 34.74
C GLN A 126 7.28 9.17 33.22
N ILE A 127 6.06 9.22 32.71
CA ILE A 127 5.76 9.66 31.34
C ILE A 127 4.96 10.96 31.43
N HIS A 128 5.46 12.03 30.83
CA HIS A 128 4.82 13.33 30.81
C HIS A 128 4.17 13.54 29.45
N PHE A 129 2.89 13.90 29.43
CA PHE A 129 2.19 14.34 28.23
C PHE A 129 1.83 15.82 28.38
N LEU A 130 2.29 16.66 27.46
CA LEU A 130 1.89 18.06 27.35
C LEU A 130 1.02 18.24 26.11
N CYS A 131 -0.27 18.47 26.31
CA CYS A 131 -1.26 18.57 25.25
C CYS A 131 -2.51 19.33 25.71
N GLY A 132 -3.44 19.61 24.79
CA GLY A 132 -4.72 20.22 25.12
C GLY A 132 -5.70 19.26 25.83
N GLN A 133 -6.68 19.81 26.53
CA GLN A 133 -7.65 19.08 27.37
C GLN A 133 -8.30 17.85 26.70
N LYS A 134 -8.71 17.97 25.43
CA LYS A 134 -9.35 16.85 24.71
C LYS A 134 -8.43 15.63 24.58
N LYS A 135 -7.15 15.86 24.26
CA LYS A 135 -6.13 14.80 24.10
C LYS A 135 -5.77 14.21 25.46
N ALA A 136 -5.62 15.05 26.48
CA ALA A 136 -5.39 14.58 27.84
C ALA A 136 -6.50 13.61 28.31
N SER A 137 -7.78 13.95 28.09
CA SER A 137 -8.89 13.07 28.44
C SER A 137 -8.87 11.71 27.71
N LEU A 138 -8.36 11.65 26.48
CA LEU A 138 -8.17 10.39 25.76
C LEU A 138 -6.98 9.58 26.30
N LEU A 139 -5.92 10.25 26.76
CA LEU A 139 -4.69 9.61 27.26
C LEU A 139 -4.79 9.18 28.73
N GLU A 140 -5.73 9.71 29.51
CA GLU A 140 -5.93 9.35 30.92
C GLU A 140 -6.06 7.84 31.14
N VAL A 141 -6.65 7.12 30.19
CA VAL A 141 -6.85 5.65 30.26
C VAL A 141 -5.53 4.87 30.32
N VAL A 142 -4.41 5.45 29.87
CA VAL A 142 -3.12 4.75 29.83
C VAL A 142 -2.39 4.72 31.18
N LYS A 143 -2.81 5.53 32.17
CA LYS A 143 -2.12 5.65 33.47
C LYS A 143 -1.93 4.30 34.17
N SER A 144 -3.02 3.56 34.38
CA SER A 144 -2.99 2.27 35.06
C SER A 144 -2.18 1.24 34.27
N SER A 145 -2.33 1.24 32.95
CA SER A 145 -1.61 0.33 32.06
C SER A 145 -0.10 0.58 32.07
N ALA A 146 0.33 1.85 32.06
CA ALA A 146 1.74 2.21 32.13
C ALA A 146 2.37 1.79 33.48
N LYS A 147 1.65 2.01 34.57
CA LYS A 147 2.09 1.61 35.92
C LYS A 147 2.26 0.09 36.03
N GLN A 148 1.29 -0.67 35.55
CA GLN A 148 1.35 -2.14 35.55
C GLN A 148 2.40 -2.70 34.59
N ALA A 149 2.60 -2.03 33.44
CA ALA A 149 3.49 -2.52 32.40
C ALA A 149 4.96 -2.35 32.74
N VAL A 150 5.36 -1.15 33.18
CA VAL A 150 6.78 -0.79 33.38
C VAL A 150 7.04 0.00 34.66
N GLY A 151 6.05 0.11 35.56
CA GLY A 151 6.22 0.76 36.87
C GLY A 151 6.21 2.29 36.85
N VAL A 152 5.95 2.91 35.70
CA VAL A 152 6.01 4.37 35.52
C VAL A 152 4.68 5.05 35.79
N ASP A 153 4.73 6.24 36.39
CA ASP A 153 3.57 7.10 36.60
C ASP A 153 3.35 8.01 35.40
N VAL A 154 2.11 8.19 34.98
CA VAL A 154 1.78 9.07 33.85
C VAL A 154 1.26 10.41 34.38
N VAL A 155 1.90 11.49 33.96
CA VAL A 155 1.62 12.87 34.38
C VAL A 155 1.08 13.67 33.20
N MET A 156 -0.13 14.23 33.35
CA MET A 156 -0.77 15.06 32.33
C MET A 156 -0.51 16.54 32.60
N HIS A 157 0.01 17.25 31.61
CA HIS A 157 0.21 18.69 31.59
C HIS A 157 -0.76 19.29 30.58
N ILE A 158 -1.87 19.84 31.08
CA ILE A 158 -2.97 20.29 30.23
C ILE A 158 -2.75 21.74 29.84
N LYS A 159 -2.40 21.98 28.58
CA LYS A 159 -2.24 23.33 28.03
C LYS A 159 -3.59 23.96 27.74
N ALA A 160 -3.90 25.07 28.40
CA ALA A 160 -5.07 25.88 28.06
C ALA A 160 -4.87 26.58 26.70
N LYS A 161 -5.96 27.06 26.09
CA LYS A 161 -5.89 27.76 24.79
C LYS A 161 -5.15 29.10 24.89
N THR A 162 -5.28 29.79 26.01
CA THR A 162 -4.65 31.10 26.29
C THR A 162 -3.25 30.98 26.88
N ASP A 163 -2.78 29.76 27.12
CA ASP A 163 -1.49 29.45 27.76
C ASP A 163 -0.46 29.08 26.69
N ASP A 164 0.74 29.63 26.79
CA ASP A 164 1.87 29.31 25.93
C ASP A 164 2.54 27.97 26.29
N GLY A 165 2.22 27.42 27.46
CA GLY A 165 2.71 26.15 27.97
C GLY A 165 4.08 26.25 28.65
N MET A 166 4.72 27.40 28.73
CA MET A 166 6.09 27.54 29.25
C MET A 166 6.21 27.05 30.70
N GLY A 167 5.26 27.41 31.57
CA GLY A 167 5.25 26.96 32.96
C GLY A 167 5.05 25.45 33.12
N LEU A 168 4.31 24.83 32.19
CA LEU A 168 4.14 23.37 32.12
C LEU A 168 5.44 22.70 31.66
N MET A 169 6.13 23.29 30.67
CA MET A 169 7.44 22.82 30.25
C MET A 169 8.43 22.89 31.42
N ASP A 170 8.46 23.99 32.19
CA ASP A 170 9.32 24.11 33.37
C ASP A 170 9.07 22.98 34.39
N ALA A 171 7.82 22.55 34.56
CA ALA A 171 7.49 21.42 35.43
C ALA A 171 8.07 20.10 34.91
N ILE A 172 8.05 19.88 33.59
CA ILE A 172 8.66 18.70 32.96
C ILE A 172 10.18 18.73 33.13
N PHE A 173 10.83 19.89 32.91
CA PHE A 173 12.27 20.03 33.09
C PHE A 173 12.67 19.75 34.54
N ARG A 174 11.96 20.31 35.52
CA ARG A 174 12.21 20.00 36.95
C ARG A 174 12.11 18.50 37.23
N ALA A 175 11.16 17.80 36.63
CA ALA A 175 11.03 16.35 36.77
C ALA A 175 12.20 15.59 36.12
N ILE A 176 12.66 16.01 34.93
CA ILE A 176 13.85 15.44 34.28
C ILE A 176 15.07 15.58 35.19
N TYR A 177 15.35 16.78 35.70
CA TYR A 177 16.48 17.01 36.62
C TYR A 177 16.35 16.20 37.91
N ALA A 178 15.16 16.12 38.50
CA ALA A 178 14.93 15.37 39.74
C ALA A 178 15.10 13.84 39.59
N LEU A 179 14.93 13.32 38.37
CA LEU A 179 15.06 11.90 38.05
C LEU A 179 16.41 11.54 37.41
N SER A 180 17.22 12.56 37.08
CA SER A 180 18.57 12.42 36.54
C SER A 180 19.50 11.82 37.59
N LYS A 181 20.41 10.96 37.15
CA LYS A 181 21.52 10.50 38.00
C LYS A 181 22.74 11.39 37.87
N GLU A 182 22.81 12.16 36.80
CA GLU A 182 23.89 13.08 36.48
C GLU A 182 23.50 14.51 36.83
N ASP A 183 24.50 15.36 37.11
CA ASP A 183 24.30 16.80 37.33
C ASP A 183 23.71 17.49 36.10
N VAL A 184 24.05 16.98 34.91
CA VAL A 184 23.52 17.42 33.62
C VAL A 184 22.77 16.25 32.97
N PRO A 185 21.43 16.29 32.91
CA PRO A 185 20.65 15.25 32.27
C PRO A 185 20.94 15.16 30.77
N VAL A 186 20.91 13.94 30.22
CA VAL A 186 20.93 13.68 28.78
C VAL A 186 19.51 13.42 28.29
N VAL A 187 19.01 14.25 27.37
CA VAL A 187 17.68 14.10 26.77
C VAL A 187 17.80 13.74 25.30
N GLY A 188 17.26 12.59 24.95
CA GLY A 188 17.12 12.13 23.59
C GLY A 188 15.95 12.82 22.89
N HIS A 189 16.17 13.30 21.67
CA HIS A 189 15.13 13.88 20.82
C HIS A 189 15.31 13.48 19.36
N ILE A 190 14.27 13.67 18.55
CA ILE A 190 14.36 13.42 17.11
C ILE A 190 15.03 14.64 16.47
N ALA A 191 16.32 14.57 16.17
CA ALA A 191 17.10 15.75 15.80
C ALA A 191 16.78 16.30 14.40
N LYS A 192 16.25 15.45 13.52
CA LYS A 192 15.98 15.78 12.10
C LYS A 192 14.55 16.23 11.83
N GLU A 193 13.71 16.33 12.86
CA GLU A 193 12.38 16.90 12.73
C GLU A 193 12.41 18.36 13.20
N PRO A 194 12.23 19.34 12.30
CA PRO A 194 12.16 20.73 12.71
C PRO A 194 10.92 20.96 13.59
N PRO A 195 11.02 21.80 14.62
CA PRO A 195 9.84 22.18 15.39
C PRO A 195 8.90 22.99 14.50
N GLU A 196 7.62 22.68 14.56
CA GLU A 196 6.57 23.41 13.84
C GLU A 196 5.42 23.75 14.80
N GLY A 197 5.01 25.01 14.77
CA GLY A 197 3.92 25.52 15.59
C GLY A 197 4.40 25.96 16.97
N ASN A 198 3.69 26.96 17.51
CA ASN A 198 4.09 27.72 18.70
C ASN A 198 4.53 26.85 19.89
N LEU A 199 3.80 25.74 20.16
CA LEU A 199 4.12 24.85 21.28
C LEU A 199 5.47 24.15 21.11
N LEU A 200 5.75 23.63 19.91
CA LEU A 200 6.96 22.86 19.63
C LEU A 200 8.18 23.76 19.45
N GLU A 201 7.98 24.94 18.85
CA GLU A 201 9.02 25.96 18.74
C GLU A 201 9.46 26.42 20.13
N ALA A 202 8.51 26.72 21.03
CA ALA A 202 8.80 27.06 22.41
C ALA A 202 9.51 25.91 23.15
N TRP A 203 9.06 24.66 22.98
CA TRP A 203 9.70 23.48 23.57
C TRP A 203 11.14 23.29 23.09
N SER A 204 11.37 23.39 21.77
CA SER A 204 12.70 23.29 21.17
C SER A 204 13.62 24.41 21.67
N ASN A 205 13.15 25.65 21.72
CA ASN A 205 13.94 26.77 22.24
C ASN A 205 14.31 26.55 23.70
N LYS A 206 13.36 26.12 24.53
CA LYS A 206 13.61 25.84 25.95
C LYS A 206 14.59 24.69 26.16
N LEU A 207 14.53 23.62 25.34
CA LEU A 207 15.52 22.55 25.36
C LEU A 207 16.92 23.07 25.02
N LYS A 208 17.05 23.91 23.98
CA LYS A 208 18.34 24.49 23.54
C LYS A 208 18.93 25.49 24.54
N GLU A 209 18.08 26.30 25.18
CA GLU A 209 18.49 27.30 26.18
C GLU A 209 18.79 26.67 27.55
N SER A 210 18.34 25.44 27.77
CA SER A 210 18.63 24.72 29.01
C SER A 210 20.06 24.17 29.05
N LYS A 211 20.54 23.83 30.24
CA LYS A 211 21.83 23.15 30.43
C LYS A 211 21.79 21.65 30.07
N ILE A 212 20.67 21.13 29.56
CA ILE A 212 20.48 19.71 29.23
C ILE A 212 21.33 19.34 28.02
N GLN A 213 21.98 18.18 28.05
CA GLN A 213 22.64 17.63 26.88
C GLN A 213 21.62 16.96 25.96
N LEU A 214 21.62 17.33 24.67
CA LEU A 214 20.71 16.78 23.67
C LEU A 214 21.41 15.74 22.80
N THR A 215 20.72 14.63 22.50
CA THR A 215 21.19 13.58 21.58
C THR A 215 20.10 13.14 20.63
N ASP A 216 20.47 12.65 19.44
CA ASP A 216 19.51 12.06 18.50
C ASP A 216 19.11 10.64 18.93
N ILE A 217 17.80 10.33 18.84
CA ILE A 217 17.24 8.99 19.12
C ILE A 217 16.58 8.34 17.91
N THR A 218 16.78 8.92 16.72
CA THR A 218 16.17 8.45 15.48
C THR A 218 16.58 7.00 15.15
N SER A 219 17.83 6.61 15.43
CA SER A 219 18.33 5.25 15.27
C SER A 219 17.63 4.26 16.20
N GLY A 220 17.50 4.58 17.50
CA GLY A 220 16.77 3.78 18.48
C GLY A 220 15.32 3.52 18.09
N LEU A 221 14.59 4.56 17.69
CA LEU A 221 13.21 4.40 17.19
C LEU A 221 13.17 3.59 15.89
N SER A 222 14.17 3.69 15.04
CA SER A 222 14.22 2.91 13.80
C SER A 222 14.51 1.43 14.03
N ASP A 223 15.35 1.07 15.00
CA ASP A 223 15.53 -0.34 15.36
C ASP A 223 14.29 -0.90 16.04
N LEU A 224 13.67 -0.13 16.94
CA LEU A 224 12.45 -0.49 17.65
C LEU A 224 11.30 -0.84 16.70
N PHE A 225 11.13 -0.07 15.62
CA PHE A 225 10.07 -0.31 14.63
C PHE A 225 10.42 -1.35 13.58
N ALA A 226 11.68 -1.79 13.47
CA ALA A 226 12.14 -2.57 12.32
C ALA A 226 11.40 -3.92 12.17
N VAL A 227 11.20 -4.63 13.28
CA VAL A 227 10.53 -5.94 13.32
C VAL A 227 9.04 -5.76 13.60
N LYS A 228 8.20 -6.25 12.70
CA LYS A 228 6.75 -6.08 12.79
C LYS A 228 6.09 -7.25 13.53
N ASP A 229 5.14 -6.95 14.41
CA ASP A 229 4.28 -7.94 15.05
C ASP A 229 3.18 -8.46 14.10
N GLU A 230 2.44 -9.49 14.51
CA GLU A 230 1.40 -10.12 13.68
C GLU A 230 0.28 -9.15 13.25
N ASN A 231 -0.11 -8.20 14.11
CA ASN A 231 -1.14 -7.22 13.78
C ASN A 231 -0.63 -6.22 12.75
N GLU A 232 0.63 -5.80 12.88
CA GLU A 232 1.31 -4.93 11.91
C GLU A 232 1.43 -5.62 10.55
N ILE A 233 1.88 -6.88 10.53
CA ILE A 233 1.96 -7.70 9.32
C ILE A 233 0.59 -7.83 8.66
N ASN A 234 -0.47 -8.06 9.44
CA ASN A 234 -1.83 -8.15 8.91
C ASN A 234 -2.31 -6.84 8.29
N CYS A 235 -1.96 -5.69 8.87
CA CYS A 235 -2.26 -4.39 8.27
C CYS A 235 -1.51 -4.20 6.95
N ILE A 236 -0.22 -4.57 6.93
CA ILE A 236 0.62 -4.50 5.72
C ILE A 236 0.10 -5.43 4.63
N LYS A 237 -0.31 -6.66 4.94
CA LYS A 237 -0.90 -7.57 3.94
C LYS A 237 -2.19 -7.02 3.33
N LYS A 238 -3.04 -6.38 4.13
CA LYS A 238 -4.26 -5.71 3.64
C LYS A 238 -3.92 -4.54 2.71
N ALA A 239 -2.99 -3.68 3.12
CA ALA A 239 -2.49 -2.57 2.31
C ALA A 239 -1.86 -3.06 1.00
N ALA A 240 -1.00 -4.09 1.06
CA ALA A 240 -0.34 -4.66 -0.12
C ALA A 240 -1.35 -5.25 -1.11
N TYR A 241 -2.34 -5.98 -0.59
CA TYR A 241 -3.43 -6.51 -1.41
C TYR A 241 -4.19 -5.40 -2.13
N LEU A 242 -4.49 -4.30 -1.44
CA LEU A 242 -5.12 -3.13 -2.06
C LEU A 242 -4.22 -2.50 -3.13
N SER A 243 -2.96 -2.18 -2.81
CA SER A 243 -2.01 -1.59 -3.76
C SER A 243 -1.88 -2.42 -5.05
N ALA A 244 -1.70 -3.74 -4.89
CA ALA A 244 -1.59 -4.65 -6.03
C ALA A 244 -2.91 -4.81 -6.80
N SER A 245 -4.06 -4.73 -6.12
CA SER A 245 -5.38 -4.77 -6.77
C SER A 245 -5.67 -3.48 -7.54
N VAL A 246 -5.30 -2.30 -7.02
CA VAL A 246 -5.43 -1.03 -7.75
C VAL A 246 -4.60 -1.08 -9.03
N LEU A 247 -3.36 -1.55 -8.94
CA LEU A 247 -2.50 -1.65 -10.12
C LEU A 247 -3.05 -2.66 -11.14
N LYS A 248 -3.38 -3.89 -10.70
CA LYS A 248 -3.82 -4.97 -11.59
C LYS A 248 -5.25 -4.80 -12.10
N ASP A 249 -6.19 -4.52 -11.20
CA ASP A 249 -7.63 -4.64 -11.48
C ASP A 249 -8.23 -3.29 -11.93
N TYR A 250 -7.49 -2.18 -11.82
CA TYR A 250 -7.93 -0.87 -12.28
C TYR A 250 -6.94 -0.20 -13.25
N MET A 251 -5.69 0.05 -12.82
CA MET A 251 -4.75 0.83 -13.63
C MET A 251 -4.38 0.13 -14.94
N VAL A 252 -4.05 -1.16 -14.90
CA VAL A 252 -3.74 -1.93 -16.12
C VAL A 252 -4.92 -1.92 -17.11
N PRO A 253 -6.16 -2.31 -16.73
CA PRO A 253 -7.32 -2.21 -17.62
C PRO A 253 -7.61 -0.80 -18.13
N LYS A 254 -7.40 0.22 -17.29
CA LYS A 254 -7.59 1.63 -17.66
C LYS A 254 -6.58 2.08 -18.72
N LEU A 255 -5.31 1.69 -18.56
CA LEU A 255 -4.26 1.95 -19.55
C LEU A 255 -4.53 1.22 -20.85
N GLU A 256 -4.90 -0.06 -20.80
CA GLU A 256 -5.31 -0.85 -21.97
C GLU A 256 -6.45 -0.13 -22.74
N SER A 257 -7.52 0.28 -22.06
CA SER A 257 -8.63 1.04 -22.68
C SER A 257 -8.20 2.40 -23.24
N ILE A 258 -7.30 3.14 -22.58
CA ILE A 258 -6.79 4.41 -23.10
C ILE A 258 -6.01 4.21 -24.39
N ILE A 259 -5.18 3.17 -24.43
CA ILE A 259 -4.33 2.86 -25.56
C ILE A 259 -5.18 2.35 -26.74
N ASP A 260 -6.08 1.40 -26.50
CA ASP A 260 -6.99 0.84 -27.52
C ASP A 260 -7.91 1.89 -28.15
N GLU A 261 -8.34 2.87 -27.35
CA GLU A 261 -9.23 3.95 -27.81
C GLU A 261 -8.47 5.21 -28.22
N GLU A 262 -7.13 5.17 -28.25
CA GLU A 262 -6.24 6.28 -28.59
C GLU A 262 -6.57 7.59 -27.84
N LYS A 263 -6.93 7.48 -26.56
CA LYS A 263 -7.33 8.62 -25.73
C LYS A 263 -6.13 9.44 -25.26
N LYS A 264 -6.26 10.76 -25.32
CA LYS A 264 -5.31 11.68 -24.68
C LYS A 264 -5.71 11.90 -23.23
N VAL A 265 -4.93 11.35 -22.31
CA VAL A 265 -5.11 11.47 -20.86
C VAL A 265 -3.80 11.88 -20.22
N LYS A 266 -3.84 12.84 -19.29
CA LYS A 266 -2.66 13.28 -18.55
C LYS A 266 -2.22 12.27 -17.49
N HIS A 267 -0.93 12.26 -17.15
CA HIS A 267 -0.44 11.47 -16.02
C HIS A 267 -1.09 11.89 -14.70
N SER A 268 -1.23 13.20 -14.45
CA SER A 268 -1.94 13.75 -13.27
C SER A 268 -3.39 13.27 -13.17
N SER A 269 -4.12 13.17 -14.29
CA SER A 269 -5.50 12.65 -14.28
C SER A 269 -5.56 11.16 -13.92
N LEU A 270 -4.58 10.36 -14.37
CA LEU A 270 -4.47 8.95 -13.99
C LEU A 270 -4.08 8.76 -12.52
N MET A 271 -3.26 9.67 -11.98
CA MET A 271 -2.94 9.73 -10.55
C MET A 271 -4.20 9.97 -9.73
N ASP A 272 -4.99 10.99 -10.06
CA ASP A 272 -6.24 11.32 -9.36
C ASP A 272 -7.23 10.15 -9.40
N ASP A 273 -7.33 9.48 -10.55
CA ASP A 273 -8.17 8.29 -10.74
C ASP A 273 -7.71 7.14 -9.83
N ALA A 274 -6.40 6.85 -9.79
CA ALA A 274 -5.82 5.82 -8.93
C ALA A 274 -6.03 6.13 -7.44
N GLU A 275 -5.82 7.39 -7.04
CA GLU A 275 -6.03 7.86 -5.67
C GLU A 275 -7.48 7.64 -5.21
N LYS A 276 -8.46 8.04 -6.04
CA LYS A 276 -9.89 7.82 -5.75
C LYS A 276 -10.20 6.34 -5.56
N VAL A 277 -9.59 5.45 -6.34
CA VAL A 277 -9.81 4.00 -6.20
C VAL A 277 -9.17 3.45 -4.93
N ILE A 278 -8.00 3.95 -4.53
CA ILE A 278 -7.38 3.59 -3.26
C ILE A 278 -8.32 3.97 -2.11
N LEU A 279 -8.82 5.21 -2.09
CA LEU A 279 -9.71 5.72 -1.04
C LEU A 279 -11.08 5.03 -1.01
N GLU A 280 -11.50 4.44 -2.13
CA GLU A 280 -12.79 3.74 -2.27
C GLU A 280 -12.58 2.28 -2.74
N PRO A 281 -11.98 1.40 -1.90
CA PRO A 281 -11.56 0.05 -2.30
C PRO A 281 -12.70 -0.84 -2.80
N SER A 282 -13.95 -0.53 -2.43
CA SER A 282 -15.14 -1.22 -2.96
C SER A 282 -15.31 -1.06 -4.46
N LYS A 283 -14.79 0.00 -5.10
CA LYS A 283 -14.84 0.22 -6.55
C LYS A 283 -14.15 -0.90 -7.34
N ILE A 284 -13.20 -1.58 -6.72
CA ILE A 284 -12.45 -2.72 -7.30
C ILE A 284 -12.70 -4.02 -6.55
N ASN A 285 -13.87 -4.16 -5.90
CA ASN A 285 -14.28 -5.35 -5.15
C ASN A 285 -13.33 -5.74 -3.99
N VAL A 286 -12.53 -4.79 -3.48
CA VAL A 286 -11.66 -5.02 -2.32
C VAL A 286 -12.43 -4.70 -1.03
N LYS A 287 -12.67 -5.73 -0.21
CA LYS A 287 -13.44 -5.64 1.04
C LYS A 287 -12.57 -5.13 2.20
N LEU A 288 -12.19 -3.86 2.15
CA LEU A 288 -11.53 -3.16 3.25
C LEU A 288 -12.40 -1.99 3.75
N ARG A 289 -12.23 -1.62 5.02
CA ARG A 289 -12.89 -0.44 5.58
C ARG A 289 -12.20 0.81 5.04
N ALA A 290 -12.92 1.62 4.28
CA ALA A 290 -12.40 2.85 3.67
C ALA A 290 -11.82 3.83 4.70
N SER A 291 -12.42 3.92 5.91
CA SER A 291 -11.91 4.76 7.02
C SER A 291 -10.50 4.42 7.49
N ASN A 292 -10.01 3.24 7.14
CA ASN A 292 -8.71 2.74 7.55
C ASN A 292 -7.71 2.75 6.41
N VAL A 293 -8.13 3.18 5.22
CA VAL A 293 -7.36 3.17 3.99
C VAL A 293 -7.01 4.59 3.62
N ASP A 294 -5.81 4.78 3.09
CA ASP A 294 -5.38 6.04 2.51
C ASP A 294 -4.21 5.79 1.54
N ILE A 295 -3.73 6.81 0.84
CA ILE A 295 -2.54 6.75 -0.01
C ILE A 295 -1.25 6.82 0.82
N CYS A 296 -0.17 6.22 0.31
CA CYS A 296 1.17 6.44 0.84
C CYS A 296 1.86 7.67 0.22
N TYR A 297 1.47 7.99 -1.00
CA TYR A 297 1.93 9.11 -1.80
C TYR A 297 0.98 9.21 -3.02
N PRO A 298 0.87 10.38 -3.67
CA PRO A 298 0.10 10.51 -4.90
C PRO A 298 0.62 9.52 -5.97
N PRO A 299 -0.20 8.61 -6.51
CA PRO A 299 0.27 7.58 -7.45
C PRO A 299 1.09 8.15 -8.60
N ILE A 300 2.18 7.46 -8.96
CA ILE A 300 3.14 7.98 -9.94
C ILE A 300 2.93 7.27 -11.27
N ILE A 301 2.67 8.05 -12.32
CA ILE A 301 2.58 7.60 -13.71
C ILE A 301 3.59 8.41 -14.52
N GLN A 302 4.47 7.73 -15.25
CA GLN A 302 5.50 8.35 -16.08
C GLN A 302 5.57 7.67 -17.44
N SER A 303 5.67 8.46 -18.51
CA SER A 303 5.89 7.99 -19.88
C SER A 303 6.48 9.10 -20.75
N GLY A 304 6.87 8.78 -21.98
CA GLY A 304 7.22 9.79 -22.98
C GLY A 304 8.61 10.42 -22.83
N GLY A 305 9.57 9.68 -22.27
CA GLY A 305 10.98 10.08 -22.21
C GLY A 305 11.40 10.84 -20.95
N GLU A 306 10.44 11.27 -20.13
CA GLU A 306 10.67 11.95 -18.86
C GLU A 306 10.39 11.01 -17.69
N PHE A 307 11.45 10.59 -17.01
CA PHE A 307 11.36 9.64 -15.90
C PHE A 307 12.16 10.13 -14.71
N ASP A 308 11.60 9.93 -13.51
CA ASP A 308 12.28 10.19 -12.25
C ASP A 308 12.01 9.02 -11.30
N LEU A 309 13.06 8.26 -10.96
CA LEU A 309 12.94 7.11 -10.06
C LEU A 309 13.23 7.47 -8.60
N ARG A 310 13.37 8.77 -8.28
CA ARG A 310 13.51 9.23 -6.90
C ARG A 310 12.17 9.11 -6.17
N PRO A 311 12.17 8.92 -4.83
CA PRO A 311 10.94 8.91 -4.05
C PRO A 311 10.13 10.21 -4.09
N SER A 312 10.75 11.32 -4.52
CA SER A 312 10.13 12.64 -4.66
C SER A 312 9.48 12.86 -6.02
N ALA A 313 9.48 11.86 -6.91
CA ALA A 313 8.88 11.97 -8.22
C ALA A 313 7.35 12.17 -8.11
N ALA A 314 6.79 12.90 -9.08
CA ALA A 314 5.36 13.15 -9.18
C ALA A 314 4.88 12.95 -10.62
N SER A 315 3.60 12.63 -10.77
CA SER A 315 2.93 12.60 -12.09
C SER A 315 2.81 14.03 -12.61
N ASN A 316 3.26 14.27 -13.85
CA ASN A 316 3.19 15.60 -14.49
C ASN A 316 1.88 15.80 -15.27
N ASP A 317 1.73 16.95 -15.92
CA ASP A 317 0.55 17.29 -16.73
C ASP A 317 0.69 16.91 -18.23
N GLU A 318 1.76 16.20 -18.60
CA GLU A 318 1.91 15.67 -19.96
C GLU A 318 0.93 14.52 -20.22
N ASN A 319 0.54 14.37 -21.49
CA ASN A 319 -0.28 13.25 -21.91
C ASN A 319 0.52 11.95 -21.91
N LEU A 320 -0.16 10.86 -21.51
CA LEU A 320 0.33 9.50 -21.64
C LEU A 320 0.83 9.25 -23.06
N TYR A 321 2.03 8.69 -23.17
CA TYR A 321 2.70 8.38 -24.42
C TYR A 321 2.86 6.86 -24.56
N TYR A 322 2.35 6.32 -25.67
CA TYR A 322 2.21 4.89 -25.92
C TYR A 322 2.43 4.53 -27.39
N ASP A 323 3.20 5.33 -28.14
CA ASP A 323 3.65 4.95 -29.48
C ASP A 323 4.61 3.75 -29.41
N SER A 324 4.95 3.18 -30.57
CA SER A 324 5.96 2.13 -30.67
C SER A 324 7.28 2.48 -29.95
N GLY A 325 7.79 1.53 -29.17
CA GLY A 325 8.98 1.68 -28.33
C GLY A 325 8.75 2.50 -27.04
N SER A 326 7.51 2.62 -26.57
CA SER A 326 7.20 3.37 -25.34
C SER A 326 7.33 2.53 -24.07
N VAL A 327 7.59 3.24 -22.98
CA VAL A 327 7.66 2.69 -21.63
C VAL A 327 6.75 3.51 -20.72
N ILE A 328 5.94 2.83 -19.91
CA ILE A 328 5.06 3.46 -18.92
C ILE A 328 5.41 2.88 -17.54
N ILE A 329 5.79 3.74 -16.59
CA ILE A 329 6.00 3.36 -15.20
C ILE A 329 4.76 3.73 -14.39
N CYS A 330 4.25 2.78 -13.61
CA CYS A 330 3.19 3.00 -12.64
C CYS A 330 3.64 2.55 -11.26
N ALA A 331 3.62 3.45 -10.28
CA ALA A 331 3.88 3.15 -8.88
C ALA A 331 2.68 3.54 -8.03
N VAL A 332 2.22 2.59 -7.21
CA VAL A 332 1.04 2.71 -6.35
C VAL A 332 1.40 2.25 -4.94
N GLY A 333 1.05 3.05 -3.95
CA GLY A 333 1.17 2.69 -2.54
C GLY A 333 -0.06 3.10 -1.75
N SER A 334 -0.68 2.15 -1.08
CA SER A 334 -1.77 2.38 -0.13
C SER A 334 -1.33 2.09 1.29
N ARG A 335 -1.90 2.78 2.28
CA ARG A 335 -1.75 2.48 3.71
C ARG A 335 -3.03 1.89 4.27
N TYR A 336 -2.91 0.95 5.21
CA TYR A 336 -4.04 0.42 5.98
C TYR A 336 -3.72 0.51 7.46
N ASN A 337 -4.56 1.21 8.24
CA ASN A 337 -4.26 1.57 9.63
C ASN A 337 -2.84 2.17 9.78
N SER A 338 -2.49 3.10 8.88
CA SER A 338 -1.19 3.78 8.80
C SER A 338 0.01 2.94 8.37
N TYR A 339 -0.11 1.62 8.18
CA TYR A 339 0.99 0.81 7.65
C TYR A 339 1.04 0.85 6.14
N CYS A 340 2.19 1.27 5.61
CA CYS A 340 2.43 1.57 4.21
C CYS A 340 2.81 0.32 3.41
N THR A 341 2.49 0.34 2.12
CA THR A 341 2.99 -0.62 1.13
C THR A 341 3.32 0.06 -0.18
N ASN A 342 4.08 -0.62 -1.02
CA ASN A 342 4.46 -0.12 -2.34
C ASN A 342 4.49 -1.24 -3.37
N VAL A 343 4.02 -0.93 -4.59
CA VAL A 343 4.22 -1.75 -5.78
C VAL A 343 4.49 -0.82 -6.96
N ALA A 344 5.45 -1.20 -7.82
CA ALA A 344 5.69 -0.51 -9.07
C ALA A 344 5.90 -1.49 -10.21
N ARG A 345 5.34 -1.17 -11.37
CA ARG A 345 5.48 -1.95 -12.60
C ARG A 345 5.85 -1.03 -13.74
N THR A 346 6.60 -1.60 -14.67
CA THR A 346 6.87 -0.99 -15.96
C THR A 346 6.12 -1.77 -17.03
N ILE A 347 5.34 -1.07 -17.84
CA ILE A 347 4.61 -1.57 -19.00
C ILE A 347 5.40 -1.17 -20.26
N LEU A 348 5.48 -2.11 -21.19
CA LEU A 348 6.27 -2.03 -22.41
C LEU A 348 5.33 -2.05 -23.62
N ILE A 349 5.42 -1.05 -24.50
CA ILE A 349 4.58 -0.93 -25.70
C ILE A 349 5.46 -1.01 -26.95
N ASP A 350 5.26 -2.04 -27.78
CA ASP A 350 6.13 -2.43 -28.90
C ASP A 350 7.62 -2.27 -28.53
N ALA A 351 8.02 -2.87 -27.42
CA ALA A 351 9.35 -2.66 -26.90
C ALA A 351 10.43 -3.21 -27.85
N THR A 352 11.50 -2.43 -27.99
CA THR A 352 12.72 -2.85 -28.69
C THR A 352 13.41 -3.99 -27.95
N SER A 353 14.30 -4.70 -28.64
CA SER A 353 15.15 -5.73 -28.04
C SER A 353 15.96 -5.20 -26.85
N ILE A 354 16.42 -3.94 -26.90
CA ILE A 354 17.14 -3.29 -25.80
C ILE A 354 16.24 -3.11 -24.58
N GLN A 355 15.00 -2.63 -24.78
CA GLN A 355 14.03 -2.45 -23.70
C GLN A 355 13.63 -3.77 -23.05
N ILE A 356 13.37 -4.80 -23.85
CA ILE A 356 13.04 -6.16 -23.36
C ILE A 356 14.22 -6.73 -22.57
N LYS A 357 15.44 -6.71 -23.12
CA LYS A 357 16.65 -7.19 -22.43
C LYS A 357 16.86 -6.47 -21.10
N ALA A 358 16.75 -5.14 -21.09
CA ALA A 358 16.92 -4.34 -19.88
C ALA A 358 15.86 -4.68 -18.82
N TYR A 359 14.61 -4.90 -19.22
CA TYR A 359 13.54 -5.32 -18.31
C TYR A 359 13.79 -6.72 -17.73
N GLU A 360 14.19 -7.68 -18.55
CA GLU A 360 14.50 -9.05 -18.10
C GLU A 360 15.66 -9.07 -17.09
N VAL A 361 16.71 -8.28 -17.34
CA VAL A 361 17.82 -8.13 -16.40
C VAL A 361 17.35 -7.48 -15.10
N LEU A 362 16.51 -6.43 -15.19
CA LEU A 362 15.96 -5.76 -14.01
C LEU A 362 15.10 -6.71 -13.17
N LEU A 363 14.27 -7.53 -13.83
CA LEU A 363 13.44 -8.55 -13.18
C LEU A 363 14.31 -9.55 -12.42
N LYS A 364 15.34 -10.12 -13.06
CA LYS A 364 16.28 -11.05 -12.42
C LYS A 364 17.04 -10.39 -11.26
N ALA A 365 17.42 -9.12 -11.40
CA ALA A 365 18.13 -8.38 -10.36
C ALA A 365 17.23 -8.14 -9.14
N GLN A 366 15.97 -7.76 -9.35
CA GLN A 366 15.00 -7.61 -8.26
C GLN A 366 14.72 -8.95 -7.58
N GLU A 367 14.56 -10.04 -8.33
CA GLU A 367 14.36 -11.39 -7.77
C GLU A 367 15.55 -11.85 -6.93
N ALA A 368 16.78 -11.56 -7.36
CA ALA A 368 17.98 -11.84 -6.58
C ALA A 368 18.02 -11.02 -5.28
N ALA A 369 17.68 -9.72 -5.33
CA ALA A 369 17.58 -8.89 -4.12
C ALA A 369 16.52 -9.43 -3.14
N ILE A 370 15.34 -9.79 -3.63
CA ILE A 370 14.27 -10.41 -2.83
C ILE A 370 14.78 -11.72 -2.23
N GLY A 371 15.42 -12.58 -3.01
CA GLY A 371 15.96 -13.87 -2.57
C GLY A 371 17.02 -13.78 -1.47
N ALA A 372 17.71 -12.65 -1.37
CA ALA A 372 18.69 -12.35 -0.33
C ALA A 372 18.06 -11.78 0.96
N LEU A 373 16.77 -11.41 0.98
CA LEU A 373 16.07 -10.92 2.17
C LEU A 373 15.68 -12.03 3.15
N LYS A 374 16.68 -12.70 3.71
CA LYS A 374 16.52 -13.81 4.67
C LYS A 374 17.06 -13.42 6.05
N PRO A 375 16.48 -13.94 7.15
CA PRO A 375 17.04 -13.76 8.48
C PRO A 375 18.52 -14.15 8.53
N GLY A 376 19.35 -13.33 9.18
CA GLY A 376 20.80 -13.55 9.31
C GLY A 376 21.66 -12.93 8.21
N ASN A 377 21.10 -12.67 7.02
CA ASN A 377 21.81 -11.91 5.98
C ASN A 377 21.92 -10.43 6.35
N LYS A 378 22.82 -9.69 5.71
CA LYS A 378 22.93 -8.23 5.83
C LYS A 378 22.01 -7.53 4.85
N THR A 379 21.59 -6.32 5.18
CA THR A 379 20.84 -5.44 4.25
C THR A 379 21.61 -5.15 2.96
N SER A 380 22.93 -5.08 3.01
CA SER A 380 23.82 -4.93 1.85
C SER A 380 23.81 -6.12 0.90
N ASP A 381 23.59 -7.34 1.41
CA ASP A 381 23.58 -8.56 0.60
C ASP A 381 22.47 -8.53 -0.46
N ALA A 382 21.32 -7.90 -0.15
CA ALA A 382 20.23 -7.73 -1.10
C ALA A 382 20.61 -6.85 -2.30
N TYR A 383 21.28 -5.72 -2.04
CA TYR A 383 21.76 -4.85 -3.11
C TYR A 383 22.90 -5.50 -3.90
N GLN A 384 23.81 -6.19 -3.21
CA GLN A 384 24.91 -6.91 -3.85
C GLN A 384 24.40 -8.03 -4.76
N ALA A 385 23.35 -8.76 -4.36
CA ALA A 385 22.74 -9.80 -5.19
C ALA A 385 22.19 -9.22 -6.50
N ALA A 386 21.53 -8.06 -6.45
CA ALA A 386 21.07 -7.37 -7.66
C ALA A 386 22.23 -6.89 -8.54
N LEU A 387 23.25 -6.26 -7.93
CA LEU A 387 24.45 -5.80 -8.65
C LEU A 387 25.11 -6.93 -9.44
N LEU A 388 25.35 -8.07 -8.81
CA LEU A 388 25.99 -9.24 -9.44
C LEU A 388 25.18 -9.77 -10.64
N VAL A 389 23.85 -9.68 -10.59
CA VAL A 389 23.02 -10.04 -11.74
C VAL A 389 23.25 -9.07 -12.90
N VAL A 390 23.29 -7.76 -12.64
CA VAL A 390 23.52 -6.76 -13.69
C VAL A 390 24.93 -6.89 -14.25
N GLU A 391 25.96 -7.02 -13.41
CA GLU A 391 27.35 -7.22 -13.81
C GLU A 391 27.53 -8.42 -14.74
N LYS A 392 26.82 -9.51 -14.45
CA LYS A 392 26.92 -10.75 -15.24
C LYS A 392 26.14 -10.70 -16.55
N ASN A 393 24.95 -10.09 -16.58
CA ASN A 393 24.01 -10.24 -17.69
C ASN A 393 23.92 -9.00 -18.60
N ALA A 394 24.24 -7.81 -18.09
CA ALA A 394 24.27 -6.57 -18.85
C ALA A 394 25.18 -5.52 -18.14
N PRO A 395 26.51 -5.76 -18.12
CA PRO A 395 27.47 -4.85 -17.47
C PRO A 395 27.40 -3.41 -18.01
N GLU A 396 26.98 -3.23 -19.26
CA GLU A 396 26.75 -1.94 -19.89
C GLU A 396 25.68 -1.08 -19.18
N LEU A 397 24.77 -1.70 -18.41
CA LEU A 397 23.69 -1.01 -17.70
C LEU A 397 24.04 -0.65 -16.24
N LEU A 398 25.22 -0.99 -15.75
CA LEU A 398 25.61 -0.78 -14.34
C LEU A 398 25.58 0.70 -13.92
N ALA A 399 26.01 1.59 -14.81
CA ALA A 399 26.01 3.02 -14.55
C ALA A 399 24.58 3.57 -14.34
N ASN A 400 23.59 2.93 -14.95
CA ASN A 400 22.18 3.30 -14.94
C ASN A 400 21.41 2.70 -13.76
N LEU A 401 21.95 1.68 -13.08
CA LEU A 401 21.26 1.04 -11.97
C LEU A 401 21.10 2.00 -10.78
N THR A 402 19.92 1.99 -10.16
CA THR A 402 19.68 2.73 -8.91
C THR A 402 20.73 2.37 -7.84
N LYS A 403 21.16 3.37 -7.05
CA LYS A 403 22.16 3.17 -5.97
C LYS A 403 21.60 2.49 -4.71
N SER A 404 20.36 2.06 -4.77
CA SER A 404 19.62 1.37 -3.72
C SER A 404 18.62 0.43 -4.37
N ALA A 405 18.37 -0.72 -3.74
CA ALA A 405 17.29 -1.66 -4.06
C ALA A 405 16.06 -1.43 -3.17
N GLY A 406 15.96 -0.27 -2.52
CA GLY A 406 14.81 0.14 -1.71
C GLY A 406 15.11 0.31 -0.22
N THR A 407 14.09 0.27 0.62
CA THR A 407 14.19 0.54 2.06
C THR A 407 13.24 -0.30 2.87
N GLY A 408 13.43 -0.35 4.19
CA GLY A 408 12.39 -0.77 5.11
C GLY A 408 11.11 0.07 4.92
N ILE A 409 9.97 -0.56 5.22
CA ILE A 409 8.63 0.06 5.11
C ILE A 409 7.75 -0.41 6.27
N GLY A 410 6.93 0.49 6.78
CA GLY A 410 6.06 0.24 7.93
C GLY A 410 5.11 1.42 8.16
N LEU A 411 5.12 1.98 9.36
CA LEU A 411 4.44 3.26 9.63
C LEU A 411 5.06 4.42 8.84
N GLU A 412 6.36 4.31 8.58
CA GLU A 412 7.08 5.18 7.65
C GLU A 412 7.10 4.52 6.26
N PHE A 413 6.79 5.28 5.22
CA PHE A 413 6.94 4.78 3.84
C PHE A 413 8.39 4.43 3.49
N ARG A 414 9.34 5.14 4.09
CA ARG A 414 10.78 4.94 3.89
C ARG A 414 11.52 4.93 5.22
N GLU A 415 11.79 3.76 5.76
CA GLU A 415 12.63 3.58 6.95
C GLU A 415 14.11 3.73 6.54
N SER A 416 14.64 4.96 6.64
CA SER A 416 15.96 5.33 6.09
C SER A 416 17.14 4.53 6.66
N SER A 417 17.06 4.06 7.92
CA SER A 417 18.07 3.20 8.54
C SER A 417 18.13 1.79 7.95
N LEU A 418 17.08 1.36 7.23
CA LEU A 418 16.95 0.05 6.58
C LEU A 418 17.08 0.18 5.06
N ASN A 419 17.95 1.06 4.57
CA ASN A 419 18.20 1.19 3.15
C ASN A 419 18.99 -0.02 2.60
N LEU A 420 18.51 -0.61 1.51
CA LEU A 420 19.14 -1.72 0.79
C LEU A 420 20.19 -1.16 -0.19
N ASN A 421 21.38 -0.85 0.32
CA ASN A 421 22.52 -0.38 -0.46
C ASN A 421 23.82 -1.05 0.00
N SER A 422 24.91 -0.85 -0.74
CA SER A 422 26.20 -1.49 -0.48
C SER A 422 26.86 -1.15 0.86
N LYS A 423 26.40 -0.10 1.56
CA LYS A 423 27.01 0.40 2.80
C LYS A 423 26.30 -0.09 4.07
N ASN A 424 25.05 -0.54 3.96
CA ASN A 424 24.26 -0.90 5.13
C ASN A 424 24.51 -2.36 5.51
N ASN A 425 25.07 -2.62 6.69
CA ASN A 425 25.42 -3.97 7.14
C ASN A 425 24.49 -4.49 8.27
N LYS A 426 23.32 -3.87 8.43
CA LYS A 426 22.35 -4.29 9.45
C LYS A 426 21.87 -5.71 9.17
N VAL A 427 21.86 -6.54 10.20
CA VAL A 427 21.42 -7.94 10.09
C VAL A 427 19.90 -7.99 9.99
N LEU A 428 19.41 -8.68 8.96
CA LEU A 428 18.00 -8.91 8.72
C LEU A 428 17.44 -9.84 9.78
N LYS A 429 16.31 -9.44 10.37
CA LYS A 429 15.53 -10.26 11.31
C LYS A 429 14.22 -10.67 10.64
N GLU A 430 13.70 -11.82 11.03
CA GLU A 430 12.37 -12.26 10.59
C GLU A 430 11.32 -11.19 10.90
N ASN A 431 10.34 -11.03 10.02
CA ASN A 431 9.27 -10.01 10.10
C ASN A 431 9.72 -8.55 9.93
N MET A 432 10.97 -8.29 9.56
CA MET A 432 11.28 -7.02 8.90
C MET A 432 10.56 -6.97 7.54
N ILE A 433 10.22 -5.76 7.07
CA ILE A 433 9.46 -5.58 5.83
C ILE A 433 10.14 -4.51 5.00
N PHE A 434 10.31 -4.79 3.71
CA PHE A 434 11.01 -3.93 2.78
C PHE A 434 10.15 -3.62 1.56
N ASN A 435 10.21 -2.37 1.12
CA ASN A 435 9.88 -1.99 -0.25
C ASN A 435 11.13 -2.27 -1.09
N VAL A 436 11.16 -3.39 -1.82
CA VAL A 436 12.26 -3.76 -2.72
C VAL A 436 12.03 -3.09 -4.07
N SER A 437 12.62 -1.91 -4.23
CA SER A 437 12.45 -1.01 -5.38
C SER A 437 13.79 -0.80 -6.09
N ILE A 438 13.88 -1.28 -7.33
CA ILE A 438 15.10 -1.22 -8.15
C ILE A 438 14.76 -0.81 -9.58
N GLY A 439 15.65 -0.05 -10.21
CA GLY A 439 15.42 0.45 -11.55
C GLY A 439 16.68 0.76 -12.34
N PHE A 440 16.51 0.96 -13.64
CA PHE A 440 17.51 1.54 -14.53
C PHE A 440 17.07 2.95 -14.93
N GLN A 441 17.98 3.92 -14.84
CA GLN A 441 17.73 5.33 -15.12
C GLN A 441 18.44 5.76 -16.40
N ASN A 442 17.84 6.67 -17.17
CA ASN A 442 18.49 7.34 -18.31
C ASN A 442 19.04 6.37 -19.37
N LEU A 443 18.31 5.28 -19.65
CA LEU A 443 18.61 4.40 -20.76
C LEU A 443 18.24 5.05 -22.08
N ARG A 444 18.84 4.58 -23.18
CA ARG A 444 18.60 5.08 -24.53
C ARG A 444 18.29 3.96 -25.51
N THR A 445 17.38 4.21 -26.43
CA THR A 445 17.11 3.39 -27.61
C THR A 445 17.71 4.04 -28.86
N GLU A 446 17.74 3.29 -29.96
CA GLU A 446 18.13 3.79 -31.29
C GLU A 446 16.97 4.48 -32.03
N ILE A 447 15.80 4.61 -31.40
CA ILE A 447 14.61 5.19 -32.03
C ILE A 447 14.79 6.70 -32.17
N ASN A 448 14.62 7.22 -33.39
CA ASN A 448 14.72 8.65 -33.71
C ASN A 448 13.50 9.50 -33.29
N LYS A 449 12.63 8.98 -32.41
CA LYS A 449 11.49 9.70 -31.85
C LYS A 449 11.87 10.23 -30.46
N PRO A 450 11.82 11.57 -30.21
CA PRO A 450 12.29 12.15 -28.95
C PRO A 450 11.68 11.51 -27.68
N LYS A 451 10.37 11.21 -27.70
CA LYS A 451 9.63 10.64 -26.56
C LYS A 451 9.84 9.13 -26.35
N SER A 452 10.43 8.41 -27.32
CA SER A 452 10.82 6.98 -27.21
C SER A 452 12.32 6.77 -27.09
N GLN A 453 13.13 7.83 -27.24
CA GLN A 453 14.58 7.73 -27.26
C GLN A 453 15.14 7.45 -25.86
N ASN A 454 14.75 8.24 -24.87
CA ASN A 454 15.17 8.04 -23.48
C ASN A 454 14.12 7.21 -22.74
N PHE A 455 14.54 6.29 -21.87
CA PHE A 455 13.63 5.56 -21.01
C PHE A 455 14.25 5.17 -19.68
N SER A 456 13.40 4.82 -18.72
CA SER A 456 13.79 4.22 -17.46
C SER A 456 12.90 3.03 -17.16
N LEU A 457 13.35 2.12 -16.31
CA LEU A 457 12.59 0.94 -15.89
C LEU A 457 12.56 0.90 -14.36
N LEU A 458 11.42 0.55 -13.77
CA LEU A 458 11.25 0.42 -12.32
C LEU A 458 10.40 -0.80 -11.98
N LEU A 459 10.89 -1.60 -11.02
CA LEU A 459 10.14 -2.65 -10.36
C LEU A 459 10.19 -2.42 -8.85
N ALA A 460 9.02 -2.47 -8.21
CA ALA A 460 8.93 -2.46 -6.76
C ALA A 460 7.92 -3.47 -6.23
N ASP A 461 8.26 -4.12 -5.11
CA ASP A 461 7.38 -5.01 -4.39
C ASP A 461 7.54 -4.83 -2.87
N THR A 462 6.46 -5.06 -2.13
CA THR A 462 6.54 -5.14 -0.66
C THR A 462 6.83 -6.59 -0.25
N VAL A 463 7.88 -6.78 0.55
CA VAL A 463 8.42 -8.10 0.90
C VAL A 463 8.62 -8.25 2.40
N ILE A 464 8.14 -9.34 2.96
CA ILE A 464 8.35 -9.73 4.35
C ILE A 464 9.56 -10.67 4.43
N VAL A 465 10.50 -10.34 5.32
CA VAL A 465 11.68 -11.17 5.61
C VAL A 465 11.23 -12.45 6.33
N LYS A 466 11.51 -13.57 5.68
CA LYS A 466 11.20 -14.94 6.10
C LYS A 466 12.31 -15.86 5.58
N PRO A 467 12.47 -17.10 6.09
CA PRO A 467 13.42 -18.06 5.51
C PRO A 467 13.23 -18.25 3.99
N LYS A 468 11.96 -18.22 3.54
CA LYS A 468 11.56 -17.99 2.16
C LYS A 468 10.84 -16.62 2.09
N PRO A 469 11.45 -15.57 1.53
CA PRO A 469 10.86 -14.24 1.46
C PRO A 469 9.43 -14.25 0.91
N GLU A 470 8.52 -13.53 1.56
CA GLU A 470 7.11 -13.46 1.17
C GLU A 470 6.82 -12.14 0.44
N VAL A 471 6.49 -12.22 -0.86
CA VAL A 471 6.12 -11.05 -1.68
C VAL A 471 4.62 -10.81 -1.57
N VAL A 472 4.20 -9.84 -0.76
CA VAL A 472 2.77 -9.61 -0.47
C VAL A 472 2.05 -8.83 -1.57
N THR A 473 2.79 -8.26 -2.52
CA THR A 473 2.27 -7.57 -3.73
C THR A 473 2.28 -8.44 -4.98
N ALA A 474 2.56 -9.74 -4.85
CA ALA A 474 2.66 -10.69 -5.98
C ALA A 474 1.37 -10.84 -6.82
N LYS A 475 0.23 -10.32 -6.34
CA LYS A 475 -1.02 -10.27 -7.11
C LYS A 475 -0.83 -9.54 -8.45
N SER A 476 -0.03 -8.47 -8.49
CA SER A 476 0.29 -7.74 -9.73
C SER A 476 1.48 -8.41 -10.42
N SER A 477 1.29 -8.93 -11.64
CA SER A 477 2.35 -9.63 -12.36
C SER A 477 3.48 -8.68 -12.78
N LYS A 478 4.67 -9.24 -12.93
CA LYS A 478 5.89 -8.59 -13.47
C LYS A 478 6.60 -9.47 -14.51
N ALA A 479 5.93 -10.53 -14.97
CA ALA A 479 6.46 -11.35 -16.05
C ALA A 479 6.39 -10.56 -17.37
N VAL A 480 7.40 -10.72 -18.23
CA VAL A 480 7.50 -9.97 -19.51
C VAL A 480 6.21 -10.06 -20.32
N LYS A 481 5.69 -11.29 -20.52
CA LYS A 481 4.45 -11.55 -21.26
C LYS A 481 3.19 -10.84 -20.70
N ASP A 482 3.20 -10.50 -19.42
CA ASP A 482 2.06 -9.87 -18.75
C ASP A 482 2.14 -8.33 -18.79
N VAL A 483 3.31 -7.77 -19.12
CA VAL A 483 3.55 -6.32 -19.13
C VAL A 483 3.97 -5.77 -20.50
N ALA A 484 4.28 -6.65 -21.45
CA ALA A 484 4.64 -6.30 -22.82
C ALA A 484 3.43 -6.44 -23.75
N TYR A 485 3.15 -5.37 -24.47
CA TYR A 485 2.03 -5.25 -25.39
C TYR A 485 2.55 -4.91 -26.78
N SER A 486 1.88 -5.47 -27.80
CA SER A 486 2.17 -5.16 -29.19
C SER A 486 0.91 -4.80 -29.97
N PHE A 487 1.02 -3.82 -30.86
CA PHE A 487 -0.01 -3.56 -31.86
C PHE A 487 0.25 -4.46 -33.06
N ASN A 488 -0.61 -5.44 -33.30
CA ASN A 488 -0.54 -6.21 -34.54
C ASN A 488 -1.03 -5.34 -35.70
N ASP A 489 -0.10 -4.77 -36.47
CA ASP A 489 -0.37 -4.27 -37.80
C ASP A 489 -0.44 -5.45 -38.80
N GLY A 490 -1.50 -6.26 -38.67
CA GLY A 490 -1.99 -7.08 -39.78
C GLY A 490 -1.11 -8.23 -40.31
N GLU A 491 -0.25 -8.85 -39.50
CA GLU A 491 0.23 -10.19 -39.86
C GLU A 491 -0.86 -11.23 -39.56
N GLU A 492 -1.23 -11.96 -40.62
CA GLU A 492 -2.20 -13.05 -40.60
C GLU A 492 -1.84 -14.02 -39.46
N GLU A 493 -2.82 -14.33 -38.61
CA GLU A 493 -2.71 -15.47 -37.70
C GLU A 493 -2.45 -16.71 -38.58
N GLU A 494 -1.21 -17.21 -38.61
CA GLU A 494 -0.96 -18.58 -39.04
C GLU A 494 -1.78 -19.47 -38.11
N GLU A 495 -2.91 -19.99 -38.61
CA GLU A 495 -3.67 -21.02 -37.93
C GLU A 495 -2.70 -22.13 -37.49
N GLU A 496 -2.59 -22.35 -36.17
CA GLU A 496 -1.91 -23.53 -35.64
C GLU A 496 -2.53 -24.78 -36.28
N LYS A 497 -1.83 -25.36 -37.24
CA LYS A 497 -2.18 -26.70 -37.74
C LYS A 497 -2.13 -27.65 -36.54
N PRO A 498 -3.20 -28.41 -36.28
CA PRO A 498 -3.21 -29.32 -35.15
C PRO A 498 -2.08 -30.34 -35.32
N LYS A 499 -1.21 -30.44 -34.32
CA LYS A 499 -0.17 -31.48 -34.23
C LYS A 499 -0.84 -32.84 -34.28
N MET A 500 -0.70 -33.54 -35.40
CA MET A 500 -0.98 -34.97 -35.51
C MET A 500 -0.13 -35.71 -34.48
N LEU A 501 -0.80 -36.34 -33.53
CA LEU A 501 -0.23 -37.39 -32.69
C LEU A 501 0.16 -38.56 -33.60
N LEU A 502 1.46 -38.77 -33.78
CA LEU A 502 2.02 -40.02 -34.31
C LEU A 502 1.75 -41.12 -33.29
N ALA A 503 0.68 -41.88 -33.52
CA ALA A 503 0.44 -43.15 -32.85
C ALA A 503 1.34 -44.22 -33.49
N ASN A 504 2.13 -44.89 -32.66
CA ASN A 504 2.98 -46.02 -33.03
C ASN A 504 2.18 -47.13 -33.74
N SER A 505 2.73 -47.60 -34.84
CA SER A 505 2.34 -48.79 -35.58
C SER A 505 2.52 -50.06 -34.73
N ALA A 506 1.46 -50.87 -34.67
CA ALA A 506 1.57 -52.32 -34.51
C ALA A 506 0.44 -52.99 -35.31
N GLU A 507 0.82 -54.10 -35.96
CA GLU A 507 0.15 -54.81 -37.04
C GLU A 507 -1.23 -55.42 -36.68
N ALA A 508 -2.10 -55.53 -37.70
CA ALA A 508 -2.77 -56.80 -38.05
C ALA A 508 -3.52 -56.67 -39.40
N MET A 509 -3.17 -57.53 -40.35
CA MET A 509 -3.91 -57.81 -41.59
C MET A 509 -5.31 -58.36 -41.29
N TYR A 510 -6.30 -58.02 -42.11
CA TYR A 510 -7.07 -58.98 -42.94
C TYR A 510 -7.96 -58.22 -43.94
N TRP A 511 -7.99 -58.71 -45.18
CA TRP A 511 -8.83 -58.25 -46.29
C TRP A 511 -10.27 -58.79 -46.16
N VAL A 512 -11.28 -58.04 -46.66
CA VAL A 512 -12.32 -58.44 -47.66
C VAL A 512 -13.37 -57.30 -47.83
N GLY A 513 -13.61 -56.85 -49.07
CA GLY A 513 -14.98 -56.69 -49.62
C GLY A 513 -15.66 -55.30 -49.72
N ASP A 514 -15.58 -54.72 -50.92
CA ASP A 514 -16.62 -54.04 -51.73
C ASP A 514 -17.22 -52.64 -51.35
N PRO A 515 -17.51 -51.75 -52.35
CA PRO A 515 -17.88 -50.35 -52.16
C PRO A 515 -19.38 -50.08 -52.30
N THR A 516 -19.89 -49.02 -51.66
CA THR A 516 -20.85 -48.02 -52.21
C THR A 516 -21.54 -47.19 -51.11
N VAL A 517 -21.96 -45.98 -51.49
CA VAL A 517 -23.00 -45.09 -50.90
C VAL A 517 -22.58 -43.97 -49.94
N SER A 518 -22.60 -42.75 -50.51
CA SER A 518 -23.28 -41.50 -50.07
C SER A 518 -23.30 -41.11 -48.58
N SER A 519 -22.86 -39.89 -48.27
CA SER A 519 -23.75 -38.73 -48.01
C SER A 519 -23.00 -37.57 -47.31
N ARG A 520 -23.16 -36.36 -47.86
CA ARG A 520 -22.89 -35.07 -47.19
C ARG A 520 -23.80 -34.90 -45.97
N TRP A 521 -23.25 -34.37 -44.86
CA TRP A 521 -24.03 -33.59 -43.90
C TRP A 521 -23.28 -32.35 -43.42
N LEU A 522 -23.94 -31.22 -43.65
CA LEU A 522 -23.70 -29.87 -43.15
C LEU A 522 -23.91 -29.83 -41.62
N VAL A 523 -23.07 -29.10 -40.88
CA VAL A 523 -23.40 -28.63 -39.52
C VAL A 523 -23.82 -27.17 -39.61
N VAL A 524 -25.05 -26.90 -39.15
CA VAL A 524 -25.71 -25.60 -39.11
C VAL A 524 -25.40 -24.89 -37.79
N TRP A 525 -25.01 -23.61 -37.86
CA TRP A 525 -25.19 -22.66 -36.75
C TRP A 525 -26.35 -21.71 -37.08
N LYS A 526 -27.27 -21.54 -36.12
CA LYS A 526 -28.53 -20.80 -36.26
C LYS A 526 -28.43 -19.47 -35.51
N ALA A 527 -28.13 -18.39 -36.22
CA ALA A 527 -28.32 -17.03 -35.72
C ALA A 527 -29.75 -16.55 -36.05
N ARG A 528 -30.50 -16.15 -35.03
CA ARG A 528 -31.89 -15.71 -35.12
C ARG A 528 -31.93 -14.18 -35.19
N ALA A 529 -32.01 -13.61 -36.39
CA ALA A 529 -32.43 -12.22 -36.59
C ALA A 529 -33.85 -12.21 -37.19
N ARG A 530 -34.78 -11.56 -36.48
CA ARG A 530 -36.17 -11.35 -36.92
C ARG A 530 -36.24 -10.06 -37.73
N GLY A 531 -36.90 -10.14 -38.89
CA GLY A 531 -37.78 -9.09 -39.37
C GLY A 531 -37.39 -8.42 -40.69
N GLY A 532 -38.23 -8.65 -41.71
CA GLY A 532 -38.55 -7.63 -42.71
C GLY A 532 -37.93 -7.81 -44.10
N ILE A 533 -38.69 -8.42 -45.01
CA ILE A 533 -38.45 -8.40 -46.46
C ILE A 533 -39.08 -7.13 -47.04
N SER A 534 -38.35 -6.40 -47.88
CA SER A 534 -38.94 -5.69 -49.02
C SER A 534 -37.99 -5.73 -50.22
N TYR A 535 -38.56 -5.94 -51.41
CA TYR A 535 -37.86 -5.99 -52.70
C TYR A 535 -37.76 -4.58 -53.29
N GLY A 536 -36.60 -4.24 -53.85
CA GLY A 536 -36.41 -3.09 -54.73
C GLY A 536 -35.16 -3.27 -55.61
N ARG A 537 -35.35 -3.37 -56.93
CA ARG A 537 -34.29 -3.24 -57.94
C ARG A 537 -34.07 -1.76 -58.20
N PHE A 538 -32.83 -1.27 -58.12
CA PHE A 538 -32.31 -0.19 -58.99
C PHE A 538 -30.77 -0.09 -58.87
N GLY A 539 -30.10 -0.02 -60.03
CA GLY A 539 -29.01 0.92 -60.33
C GLY A 539 -27.64 0.77 -59.66
N LEU A 540 -26.64 0.47 -60.50
CA LEU A 540 -25.22 0.85 -60.43
C LEU A 540 -24.86 2.01 -59.48
N GLU A 541 -23.91 1.78 -58.57
CA GLU A 541 -22.63 2.50 -58.42
C GLU A 541 -21.88 1.94 -57.21
N ALA A 542 -20.59 1.63 -57.39
CA ALA A 542 -19.74 1.11 -56.32
C ALA A 542 -18.99 2.29 -55.66
N PRO A 543 -19.11 2.49 -54.33
CA PRO A 543 -18.11 3.21 -53.56
C PRO A 543 -17.15 2.21 -52.90
N SER A 544 -15.87 2.39 -53.16
CA SER A 544 -14.76 1.73 -52.47
C SER A 544 -14.79 2.06 -50.97
N PHE A 545 -15.33 1.17 -50.16
CA PHE A 545 -15.14 1.20 -48.71
C PHE A 545 -13.77 0.60 -48.36
N SER A 546 -12.81 1.46 -48.01
CA SER A 546 -11.62 1.02 -47.28
C SER A 546 -12.03 0.68 -45.84
N LEU A 547 -12.25 -0.60 -45.56
CA LEU A 547 -12.31 -1.12 -44.20
C LEU A 547 -10.89 -1.10 -43.62
N ARG A 548 -10.48 0.01 -42.99
CA ARG A 548 -9.40 -0.05 -42.00
C ARG A 548 -9.91 -0.92 -40.86
N ARG A 549 -9.42 -2.16 -40.80
CA ARG A 549 -9.54 -2.99 -39.60
C ARG A 549 -8.81 -2.26 -38.47
N ARG A 550 -9.50 -2.09 -37.34
CA ARG A 550 -8.90 -1.51 -36.12
C ARG A 550 -7.90 -2.52 -35.57
N PRO A 551 -6.65 -2.14 -35.27
CA PRO A 551 -5.75 -2.98 -34.48
C PRO A 551 -6.34 -3.15 -33.09
N THR A 552 -6.39 -4.38 -32.58
CA THR A 552 -6.67 -4.67 -31.17
C THR A 552 -5.36 -5.02 -30.49
N MET A 553 -5.09 -4.38 -29.34
CA MET A 553 -3.91 -4.66 -28.55
C MET A 553 -3.94 -6.11 -28.05
N LYS A 554 -2.83 -6.84 -28.23
CA LYS A 554 -2.65 -8.18 -27.66
C LYS A 554 -1.43 -8.18 -26.75
N ARG A 555 -1.54 -8.90 -25.62
CA ARG A 555 -0.36 -9.24 -24.81
C ARG A 555 0.49 -10.24 -25.58
N TRP A 556 1.81 -10.14 -25.45
CA TRP A 556 2.73 -11.14 -26.00
C TRP A 556 2.31 -12.54 -25.51
N LEU A 557 1.89 -13.41 -26.45
CA LEU A 557 1.59 -14.81 -26.21
C LEU A 557 2.85 -15.66 -26.39
#